data_AF-A0A1F5FVI1-F1
#
_entry.id   AF-A0A1F5FVI1-F1
#
_cell.length_a   1.000
_cell.length_b   1.000
_cell.length_c   1.000
_cell.angle_alpha   90.00
_cell.angle_beta   90.00
_cell.angle_gamma   90.00
#
_symmetry.space_group_name_H-M   'P 1'
#
loop_
_entity.id
_entity.type
_entity.pdbx_description
1 polymer ?
#
loop_
_entity_poly.entity_id
_entity_poly.type
_entity_poly.pdbx_seq_one_letter_code
_entity_poly.pdbx_strand_id
1 'polypeptide(L)'
;MALTKSQKIKQLRTKLKELEEVKLKEALAKYGEAYQESGAAWQENAAWELADEEVSVIRAMITEVKTELKNLEHPLSINSQASPQTVKDQAK
;
A
#
# COMPACT_ATOMS: atom_id res chain seq x y z
N MET A 1 -23.05 5.15 16.58
CA MET A 1 -22.16 4.37 17.47
C MET A 1 -20.77 4.38 16.85
N ALA A 2 -19.77 4.90 17.56
CA ALA A 2 -18.40 4.94 17.06
C ALA A 2 -17.81 3.53 17.02
N LEU A 3 -17.17 3.16 15.91
CA LEU A 3 -16.54 1.85 15.77
C LEU A 3 -15.38 1.74 16.77
N THR A 4 -15.37 0.69 17.58
CA THR A 4 -14.27 0.49 18.55
C THR A 4 -12.97 0.16 17.81
N LYS A 5 -11.83 0.52 18.40
CA LYS A 5 -10.49 0.24 17.85
C LYS A 5 -10.34 -1.23 17.41
N SER A 6 -10.82 -2.18 18.21
CA SER A 6 -10.79 -3.61 17.92
C SER A 6 -11.66 -4.00 16.73
N GLN A 7 -12.83 -3.37 16.56
CA GLN A 7 -13.68 -3.57 15.38
C GLN A 7 -13.00 -3.03 14.12
N LYS A 8 -12.32 -1.88 14.22
CA LYS A 8 -11.60 -1.27 13.10
C LYS A 8 -10.42 -2.14 12.66
N ILE A 9 -9.64 -2.67 13.61
CA ILE A 9 -8.55 -3.61 13.33
C ILE A 9 -9.08 -4.87 12.63
N LYS A 10 -10.19 -5.45 13.10
CA LYS A 10 -10.82 -6.61 12.44
C LYS A 10 -11.22 -6.30 11.00
N GLN A 11 -11.87 -5.17 10.75
CA GLN A 11 -12.27 -4.75 9.41
C GLN A 11 -11.06 -4.54 8.49
N LEU A 12 -10.01 -3.87 8.96
CA LEU A 12 -8.80 -3.63 8.20
C LEU A 12 -8.07 -4.94 7.89
N ARG A 13 -8.03 -5.91 8.82
CA ARG A 13 -7.47 -7.25 8.57
C ARG A 13 -8.27 -8.02 7.53
N THR A 14 -9.60 -7.97 7.56
CA THR A 14 -10.45 -8.58 6.53
C THR A 14 -10.22 -7.92 5.17
N LYS A 15 -10.20 -6.59 5.11
CA LYS A 15 -9.91 -5.83 3.88
C LYS A 15 -8.52 -6.15 3.34
N LEU A 16 -7.51 -6.25 4.22
CA LEU A 16 -6.16 -6.64 3.85
C LEU A 16 -6.13 -8.02 3.22
N LYS A 17 -6.81 -8.99 3.85
CA LYS A 17 -6.90 -10.36 3.33
C LYS A 17 -7.57 -10.40 1.97
N GLU A 18 -8.67 -9.66 1.77
CA GLU A 18 -9.33 -9.56 0.47
C GLU A 18 -8.43 -8.95 -0.61
N LEU A 19 -7.72 -7.86 -0.28
CA LEU A 19 -6.78 -7.22 -1.20
C LEU A 19 -5.62 -8.15 -1.58
N GLU A 20 -5.06 -8.91 -0.64
CA GLU A 20 -3.92 -9.79 -0.88
C GLU A 20 -4.30 -11.13 -1.53
N GLU A 21 -5.37 -11.78 -1.05
CA GLU A 21 -5.71 -13.14 -1.46
C GLU A 21 -6.63 -13.20 -2.68
N VAL A 22 -7.41 -12.13 -2.92
CA VAL A 22 -8.35 -12.08 -4.04
C VAL A 22 -7.84 -11.07 -5.06
N LYS A 23 -7.89 -9.78 -4.74
CA LYS A 23 -7.69 -8.73 -5.75
C LYS A 23 -6.29 -8.73 -6.35
N LEU A 24 -5.25 -8.85 -5.51
CA LEU A 24 -3.87 -8.90 -6.00
C LEU A 24 -3.62 -10.15 -6.84
N LYS A 25 -4.17 -11.31 -6.45
CA LYS A 25 -4.01 -12.55 -7.24
C LYS A 25 -4.72 -12.45 -8.58
N GLU A 26 -5.93 -11.91 -8.61
CA GLU A 26 -6.68 -11.68 -9.84
C GLU A 26 -5.97 -10.70 -10.77
N ALA A 27 -5.48 -9.57 -10.24
CA ALA A 27 -4.72 -8.60 -11.04
C ALA A 27 -3.41 -9.18 -11.58
N LEU A 28 -2.69 -9.98 -10.78
CA LEU A 28 -1.49 -10.69 -11.23
C LEU A 28 -1.79 -11.76 -12.28
N ALA A 29 -2.94 -12.43 -12.20
CA ALA A 29 -3.38 -13.39 -13.21
C ALA A 29 -3.64 -12.68 -14.54
N LYS A 30 -4.40 -11.59 -14.54
CA LYS A 30 -4.65 -10.76 -15.74
C LYS A 30 -3.35 -10.21 -16.34
N TYR A 31 -2.43 -9.74 -15.50
CA TYR A 31 -1.11 -9.28 -15.94
C TYR A 31 -0.33 -10.40 -16.65
N GLY A 32 -0.36 -11.61 -16.09
CA GLY A 32 0.29 -12.79 -16.68
C GLY A 32 -0.36 -13.22 -17.99
N GLU A 33 -1.69 -13.24 -18.05
CA GLU A 33 -2.46 -13.55 -19.26
C GLU A 33 -2.18 -12.54 -20.37
N ALA A 34 -2.27 -11.24 -20.08
CA ALA A 34 -1.98 -10.18 -21.02
C ALA A 34 -0.53 -10.25 -21.54
N TYR A 35 0.43 -10.58 -20.66
CA TYR A 35 1.82 -10.79 -21.06
C TYR A 35 1.97 -11.98 -22.03
N GLN A 36 1.32 -13.10 -21.73
CA GLN A 36 1.37 -14.30 -22.56
C GLN A 36 0.69 -14.11 -23.92
N GLU A 37 -0.49 -13.48 -23.96
CA GLU A 37 -1.24 -13.22 -25.19
C GLU A 37 -0.49 -12.27 -26.14
N SER A 38 0.25 -11.31 -25.59
CA SER A 38 0.97 -10.31 -26.39
C SER A 38 2.28 -10.81 -26.99
N GLY A 39 2.82 -11.93 -26.49
CA GLY A 39 4.11 -12.46 -26.93
C GLY A 39 5.24 -11.43 -26.80
N ALA A 40 5.87 -11.07 -27.92
CA ALA A 40 7.00 -10.12 -27.94
C ALA A 40 6.59 -8.63 -27.87
N ALA A 41 5.30 -8.30 -28.07
CA ALA A 41 4.80 -6.93 -28.14
C ALA A 41 3.98 -6.53 -26.90
N TRP A 42 4.21 -7.18 -25.75
CA TRP A 42 3.48 -6.92 -24.49
C TRP A 42 3.58 -5.48 -24.01
N GLN A 43 4.68 -4.79 -24.34
CA GLN A 43 4.91 -3.39 -23.99
C GLN A 43 3.96 -2.41 -24.67
N GLU A 44 3.36 -2.82 -25.80
CA GLU A 44 2.40 -2.02 -26.54
C GLU A 44 0.96 -2.50 -26.31
N ASN A 45 0.76 -3.55 -25.49
CA ASN A 45 -0.57 -4.04 -25.18
C ASN A 45 -1.19 -3.22 -24.04
N ALA A 46 -2.22 -2.44 -24.38
CA ALA A 46 -3.01 -1.67 -23.43
C ALA A 46 -3.62 -2.53 -22.30
N ALA A 47 -3.93 -3.80 -22.54
CA ALA A 47 -4.43 -4.71 -21.50
C ALA A 47 -3.33 -5.07 -20.48
N TRP A 48 -2.07 -5.19 -20.93
CA TRP A 48 -0.94 -5.42 -20.04
C TRP A 48 -0.63 -4.17 -19.20
N GLU A 49 -0.60 -2.99 -19.83
CA GLU A 49 -0.37 -1.72 -19.15
C GLU A 49 -1.44 -1.46 -18.08
N LEU A 50 -2.72 -1.63 -18.42
CA LEU A 50 -3.83 -1.50 -17.47
C LEU A 50 -3.72 -2.49 -16.30
N ALA A 51 -3.32 -3.74 -16.57
CA ALA A 51 -3.14 -4.73 -15.53
C ALA A 51 -1.96 -4.40 -14.60
N ASP A 52 -0.86 -3.86 -15.13
CA ASP A 52 0.29 -3.41 -14.34
C ASP A 52 -0.07 -2.22 -13.42
N GLU A 53 -0.83 -1.26 -13.94
CA GLU A 53 -1.38 -0.15 -13.15
C GLU A 53 -2.32 -0.67 -12.04
N GLU A 54 -3.23 -1.60 -12.36
CA GLU A 54 -4.13 -2.22 -11.39
C GLU A 54 -3.35 -2.92 -10.26
N VAL A 55 -2.30 -3.68 -10.60
CA VAL A 55 -1.40 -4.32 -9.62
C VAL A 55 -0.71 -3.28 -8.73
N SER A 56 -0.21 -2.19 -9.33
CA SER A 56 0.46 -1.11 -8.61
C SER A 56 -0.47 -0.41 -7.61
N VAL A 57 -1.70 -0.09 -8.02
CA VAL A 57 -2.72 0.50 -7.14
C VAL A 57 -3.06 -0.44 -5.98
N ILE A 58 -3.28 -1.73 -6.25
CA ILE A 58 -3.60 -2.70 -5.20
C ILE A 58 -2.46 -2.84 -4.19
N ARG A 59 -1.20 -2.85 -4.65
CA ARG A 59 -0.01 -2.88 -3.76
C ARG A 59 0.09 -1.62 -2.90
N ALA A 60 -0.22 -0.45 -3.45
CA ALA A 60 -0.28 0.79 -2.69
C ALA A 60 -1.37 0.73 -1.61
N MET A 61 -2.58 0.27 -1.96
CA MET A 61 -3.68 0.08 -1.01
C MET A 61 -3.34 -0.92 0.12
N ILE A 62 -2.69 -2.03 -0.22
CA ILE A 62 -2.19 -3.01 0.78
C ILE A 62 -1.22 -2.33 1.74
N THR A 63 -0.30 -1.53 1.23
CA THR A 63 0.72 -0.83 2.02
C THR A 63 0.09 0.18 2.97
N GLU A 64 -0.91 0.93 2.50
CA GLU A 64 -1.67 1.86 3.31
C GLU A 64 -2.43 1.15 4.44
N VAL A 65 -3.16 0.07 4.11
CA VAL A 65 -3.92 -0.72 5.11
C VAL A 65 -2.98 -1.35 6.14
N LYS A 66 -1.81 -1.86 5.72
CA LYS A 66 -0.78 -2.37 6.65
C LYS A 66 -0.23 -1.28 7.56
N THR A 67 0.02 -0.09 7.02
CA THR A 67 0.46 1.07 7.80
C THR A 67 -0.59 1.49 8.81
N GLU A 68 -1.86 1.56 8.41
CA GLU A 68 -2.96 1.89 9.31
C GLU A 68 -3.12 0.83 10.42
N LEU A 69 -3.04 -0.45 10.08
CA LEU A 69 -3.05 -1.54 11.07
C LEU A 69 -1.90 -1.40 12.07
N LYS A 70 -0.68 -1.15 11.58
CA LYS A 70 0.49 -0.96 12.44
C LYS A 70 0.29 0.24 13.38
N ASN A 71 -0.21 1.36 12.88
CA ASN A 71 -0.46 2.56 13.68
C ASN A 71 -1.57 2.36 14.74
N LEU A 72 -2.56 1.50 14.44
CA LEU A 72 -3.59 1.15 15.41
C LEU A 72 -3.05 0.17 16.46
N GLU A 73 -2.30 -0.86 16.07
CA GLU A 73 -1.79 -1.89 16.98
C GLU A 73 -0.64 -1.37 17.86
N HIS A 74 0.26 -0.62 17.25
CA HIS A 74 1.37 0.06 17.89
C HIS A 74 1.28 1.54 17.54
N PRO A 75 0.46 2.33 18.27
CA PRO A 75 0.49 3.77 18.11
C PRO A 75 1.95 4.19 18.30
N LEU A 76 2.53 4.73 17.23
CA LEU A 76 3.86 5.34 17.31
C LEU A 76 3.76 6.34 18.46
N SER A 77 4.46 6.07 19.56
CA SER A 77 4.75 7.11 20.54
C SER A 77 5.58 8.14 19.80
N ILE A 78 4.91 9.13 19.20
CA ILE A 78 5.54 10.36 18.71
C ILE A 78 5.92 11.13 19.97
N ASN A 79 6.95 10.63 20.66
CA ASN A 79 7.68 11.39 21.66
C ASN A 79 9.11 11.47 21.17
N SER A 80 9.31 12.30 20.17
CA SER A 80 10.62 12.81 19.79
C SER A 80 10.40 14.27 19.41
N GLN A 81 10.46 15.11 20.44
CA GLN A 81 10.85 16.51 20.30
C GLN A 81 12.14 16.53 19.47
N ALA A 82 12.03 16.80 18.17
CA ALA A 82 13.13 17.39 17.43
C ALA A 82 13.04 18.90 17.70
N SER A 83 13.70 19.31 18.78
CA SER A 83 13.96 20.74 19.07
C SER A 83 14.59 21.39 17.83
N PRO A 84 14.14 22.58 17.39
CA PRO A 84 14.87 23.35 16.40
C PRO A 84 16.16 23.84 17.04
N GLN A 85 17.27 23.12 16.86
CA GLN A 85 18.59 23.66 17.17
C GLN A 85 18.88 24.81 16.20
N THR A 86 18.56 26.00 16.69
CA THR A 86 19.11 27.26 16.23
C THR A 86 20.61 27.21 16.54
N VAL A 87 21.45 27.04 15.53
CA VAL A 87 22.85 27.46 15.61
C VAL A 87 23.04 28.64 14.65
N LYS A 88 22.65 29.82 15.14
CA LYS A 88 23.40 31.03 14.83
C LYS A 88 24.74 30.92 15.54
N ASP A 89 25.77 31.50 14.90
CA ASP A 89 27.03 31.96 15.49
C ASP A 89 28.24 31.00 15.45
N GLN A 90 29.11 31.20 14.44
CA GLN A 90 30.54 31.55 14.60
C GLN A 90 31.13 31.64 13.18
N ALA A 91 31.42 32.82 12.62
CA ALA A 91 32.59 33.64 12.94
C ALA A 91 33.92 32.90 12.71
N LYS A 92 34.49 33.03 11.51
CA LYS A 92 35.74 33.78 11.25
C LYS A 92 36.10 33.74 9.77
#